data_AF-A0A183TZ99-F1
#
_entry.id   AF-A0A183TZ99-F1
#
_cell.length_a   1.000
_cell.length_b   1.000
_cell.length_c   1.000
_cell.angle_alpha   90.00
_cell.angle_beta   90.00
_cell.angle_gamma   90.00
#
_symmetry.space_group_name_H-M   'P 1'
#
loop_
_entity.id
_entity.type
_entity.pdbx_description
1 polymer ?
#
loop_
_entity_poly.entity_id
_entity_poly.type
_entity_poly.pdbx_seq_one_letter_code
_entity_poly.pdbx_strand_id
1 'polypeptide(L)'
;LEMGRTARLSSSEASRMSGKSGMDHTALDYWHGMLPNEDTAKLLKNSGQFLLRALERNGTNNVILSVRWGKDIVNTVISKCSKGGYQCQGTFFISVKDIVRKRPLEINGVKVTLEMPVRRKRWELRHKMIKLEKELGSGSYGIVYRGTLTYPAMKPFVVAIKELSEMSVEASNALWKEARVMQMYDHPNIVKMYGVANDYMVSDC
;
A
#
# COMPACT_ATOMS: atom_id res chain seq x y z
N LEU A 1 40.09 -9.33 -5.95
CA LEU A 1 39.30 -8.81 -4.82
C LEU A 1 39.13 -7.31 -5.00
N GLU A 2 38.06 -6.88 -5.68
CA GLU A 2 37.64 -5.46 -5.64
C GLU A 2 36.25 -5.41 -5.00
N MET A 3 36.21 -5.01 -3.73
CA MET A 3 34.96 -4.62 -3.09
C MET A 3 34.56 -3.25 -3.62
N GLY A 4 33.46 -3.22 -4.37
CA GLY A 4 32.85 -1.98 -4.85
C GLY A 4 32.50 -1.05 -3.69
N ARG A 5 33.11 0.14 -3.71
CA ARG A 5 32.79 1.26 -2.82
C ARG A 5 31.34 1.69 -3.07
N THR A 6 30.44 1.42 -2.13
CA THR A 6 29.16 2.13 -2.03
C THR A 6 29.45 3.59 -1.66
N ALA A 7 29.37 4.49 -2.65
CA ALA A 7 29.51 5.92 -2.41
C ALA A 7 28.37 6.41 -1.49
N ARG A 8 28.72 6.86 -0.28
CA ARG A 8 27.84 7.72 0.52
C ARG A 8 27.88 9.10 -0.11
N LEU A 9 26.74 9.57 -0.61
CA LEU A 9 26.62 10.94 -1.13
C LEU A 9 26.86 11.95 -0.01
N SER A 10 27.58 13.02 -0.33
CA SER A 10 27.84 14.12 0.60
C SER A 10 26.56 14.90 0.90
N SER A 11 26.47 15.51 2.09
CA SER A 11 25.32 16.29 2.54
C SER A 11 24.98 17.48 1.62
N SER A 12 25.96 17.97 0.86
CA SER A 12 25.79 19.08 -0.10
C SER A 12 25.18 18.64 -1.44
N GLU A 13 25.44 17.40 -1.88
CA GLU A 13 24.84 16.83 -3.11
C GLU A 13 23.37 16.46 -2.90
N ALA A 14 23.03 15.94 -1.71
CA ALA A 14 21.65 15.64 -1.33
C ALA A 14 20.75 16.89 -1.33
N SER A 15 21.28 18.04 -0.88
CA SER A 15 20.57 19.32 -0.85
C SER A 15 20.29 19.91 -2.25
N ARG A 16 21.14 19.64 -3.25
CA ARG A 16 20.93 20.13 -4.63
C ARG A 16 19.85 19.35 -5.38
N MET A 17 19.53 18.12 -4.96
CA MET A 17 18.54 17.27 -5.61
C MET A 17 17.13 17.38 -5.00
N SER A 18 16.95 18.11 -3.89
CA SER A 18 15.66 18.24 -3.18
C SER A 18 14.61 19.10 -3.92
N GLY A 19 15.02 19.84 -4.97
CA GLY A 19 14.13 20.69 -5.76
C GLY A 19 13.25 19.95 -6.78
N LYS A 20 13.43 18.64 -6.97
CA LYS A 20 12.54 17.81 -7.80
C LYS A 20 11.65 16.98 -6.88
N SER A 21 10.43 17.47 -6.63
CA SER A 21 9.39 16.68 -5.97
C SER A 21 9.20 15.37 -6.76
N GLY A 22 9.75 14.28 -6.24
CA GLY A 22 9.56 12.95 -6.80
C GLY A 22 8.07 12.63 -6.78
N MET A 23 7.57 11.99 -7.84
CA MET A 23 6.17 11.59 -7.96
C MET A 23 5.69 10.86 -6.70
N ASP A 24 4.52 11.23 -6.21
CA ASP A 24 3.93 10.63 -5.01
C ASP A 24 3.79 9.11 -5.19
N HIS A 25 4.29 8.35 -4.22
CA HIS A 25 4.29 6.90 -4.25
C HIS A 25 2.88 6.32 -4.19
N THR A 26 1.91 7.04 -3.60
CA THR A 26 0.50 6.61 -3.55
C THR A 26 -0.16 6.59 -4.94
N ALA A 27 0.40 7.34 -5.90
CA ALA A 27 -0.08 7.37 -7.28
C ALA A 27 0.42 6.20 -8.14
N LEU A 28 1.39 5.42 -7.64
CA LEU A 28 1.94 4.26 -8.37
C LEU A 28 0.89 3.16 -8.50
N ASP A 29 0.82 2.50 -9.65
CA ASP A 29 -0.16 1.44 -9.93
C ASP A 29 0.11 0.14 -9.18
N TYR A 30 1.23 0.06 -8.44
CA TYR A 30 1.65 -1.02 -7.55
C TYR A 30 1.76 -0.57 -6.07
N TRP A 31 1.06 0.51 -5.69
CA TRP A 31 0.79 0.88 -4.30
C TRP A 31 -0.54 0.25 -3.84
N HIS A 32 -0.55 -0.55 -2.77
CA HIS A 32 -1.70 -1.36 -2.33
C HIS A 32 -2.33 -0.87 -1.02
N GLY A 33 -1.99 0.35 -0.56
CA GLY A 33 -2.45 0.87 0.73
C GLY A 33 -2.01 -0.02 1.90
N MET A 34 -2.80 -0.06 2.97
CA MET A 34 -2.60 -0.88 4.18
C MET A 34 -2.95 -2.36 3.92
N LEU A 35 -2.34 -2.97 2.92
CA LEU A 35 -2.55 -4.38 2.57
C LEU A 35 -1.90 -5.31 3.62
N PRO A 36 -2.64 -6.26 4.21
CA PRO A 36 -2.09 -7.20 5.19
C PRO A 36 -1.04 -8.13 4.59
N ASN A 37 -0.21 -8.71 5.46
CA ASN A 37 0.82 -9.69 5.06
C ASN A 37 0.21 -10.92 4.36
N GLU A 38 -0.95 -11.40 4.82
CA GLU A 38 -1.63 -12.56 4.25
C GLU A 38 -2.09 -12.30 2.80
N ASP A 39 -2.69 -11.14 2.53
CA ASP A 39 -3.14 -10.78 1.18
C ASP A 39 -1.95 -10.45 0.27
N THR A 40 -0.93 -9.80 0.82
CA THR A 40 0.36 -9.59 0.13
C THR A 40 0.93 -10.91 -0.36
N ALA A 41 0.91 -11.96 0.47
CA ALA A 41 1.43 -13.27 0.11
C ALA A 41 0.62 -13.97 -0.99
N LYS A 42 -0.71 -13.75 -1.04
CA LYS A 42 -1.58 -14.24 -2.11
C LYS A 42 -1.36 -13.51 -3.44
N LEU A 43 -0.99 -12.23 -3.39
CA LEU A 43 -0.74 -11.41 -4.58
C LEU A 43 0.63 -11.66 -5.23
N LEU A 44 1.66 -11.87 -4.42
CA LEU A 44 3.02 -12.12 -4.88
C LEU A 44 3.23 -13.61 -5.19
N LYS A 45 3.07 -14.02 -6.45
CA LYS A 45 3.09 -15.42 -6.89
C LYS A 45 4.46 -15.91 -7.38
N ASN A 46 5.17 -15.09 -8.17
CA ASN A 46 6.40 -15.49 -8.84
C ASN A 46 7.61 -14.71 -8.30
N SER A 47 8.79 -15.34 -8.28
CA SER A 47 10.03 -14.66 -7.91
C SER A 47 10.24 -13.40 -8.77
N GLY A 48 10.77 -12.34 -8.16
CA GLY A 48 10.93 -11.03 -8.79
C GLY A 48 9.67 -10.16 -8.82
N GLN A 49 8.50 -10.70 -8.46
CA GLN A 49 7.31 -9.88 -8.27
C GLN A 49 7.43 -9.03 -7.01
N PHE A 50 6.95 -7.79 -7.07
CA PHE A 50 6.97 -6.89 -5.93
C PHE A 50 5.73 -6.00 -5.87
N LEU A 51 5.46 -5.45 -4.69
CA LEU A 51 4.46 -4.41 -4.48
C LEU A 51 4.87 -3.47 -3.34
N LEU A 52 4.26 -2.29 -3.32
CA LEU A 52 4.38 -1.33 -2.22
C LEU A 52 3.10 -1.35 -1.40
N ARG A 53 3.24 -1.26 -0.07
CA ARG A 53 2.12 -1.18 0.86
C ARG A 53 2.49 -0.30 2.05
N ALA A 54 1.49 0.11 2.80
CA ALA A 54 1.61 0.87 4.03
C ALA A 54 1.85 -0.04 5.22
N LEU A 55 2.62 0.46 6.19
CA LEU A 55 2.61 0.00 7.56
C LEU A 55 2.54 1.23 8.46
N GLU A 56 1.43 1.37 9.16
CA GLU A 56 1.33 2.33 10.25
C GLU A 56 1.99 1.74 11.50
N ARG A 57 2.97 2.45 12.05
CA ARG A 57 3.59 2.10 13.32
C ARG A 57 3.83 3.37 14.11
N ASN A 58 3.25 3.46 15.31
CA ASN A 58 3.39 4.60 16.21
C ASN A 58 3.04 5.94 15.53
N GLY A 59 1.94 5.98 14.77
CA GLY A 59 1.50 7.18 14.03
C GLY A 59 2.39 7.58 12.85
N THR A 60 3.39 6.76 12.50
CA THR A 60 4.24 6.99 11.32
C THR A 60 3.84 6.06 10.19
N ASN A 61 3.48 6.66 9.06
CA ASN A 61 3.14 5.97 7.82
C ASN A 61 4.40 5.57 7.05
N ASN A 62 4.88 4.35 7.28
CA ASN A 62 6.02 3.80 6.55
C ASN A 62 5.58 3.07 5.28
N VAL A 63 6.40 3.17 4.24
CA VAL A 63 6.21 2.37 3.02
C VAL A 63 6.97 1.06 3.20
N ILE A 64 6.33 -0.06 2.89
CA ILE A 64 6.95 -1.38 2.82
C ILE A 64 7.05 -1.77 1.36
N LEU A 65 8.26 -2.14 0.93
CA LEU A 65 8.48 -2.87 -0.32
C LEU A 65 8.51 -4.36 0.00
N SER A 66 7.53 -5.09 -0.54
CA SER A 66 7.42 -6.54 -0.43
C SER A 66 7.80 -7.19 -1.76
N VAL A 67 8.67 -8.18 -1.74
CA VAL A 67 9.21 -8.85 -2.93
C VAL A 67 9.15 -10.36 -2.75
N ARG A 68 8.57 -11.09 -3.70
CA ARG A 68 8.73 -12.55 -3.76
C ARG A 68 10.11 -12.87 -4.29
N TRP A 69 10.89 -13.63 -3.55
CA TRP A 69 12.20 -14.09 -3.97
C TRP A 69 12.36 -15.58 -3.65
N GLY A 70 12.32 -16.42 -4.68
CA GLY A 70 12.18 -17.86 -4.51
C GLY A 70 10.87 -18.21 -3.78
N LYS A 71 10.97 -18.94 -2.67
CA LYS A 71 9.81 -19.33 -1.85
C LYS A 71 9.41 -18.24 -0.85
N ASP A 72 10.32 -17.32 -0.54
CA ASP A 72 10.16 -16.34 0.53
C ASP A 72 9.59 -15.02 0.03
N ILE A 73 9.02 -14.26 0.98
CA ILE A 73 8.67 -12.86 0.76
C ILE A 73 9.59 -12.01 1.62
N VAL A 74 10.45 -11.25 0.95
CA VAL A 74 11.39 -10.34 1.58
C VAL A 74 10.73 -8.97 1.68
N ASN A 75 10.77 -8.37 2.88
CA ASN A 75 10.20 -7.05 3.16
C ASN A 75 11.31 -6.07 3.55
N THR A 76 11.24 -4.85 3.05
CA THR A 76 12.05 -3.74 3.56
C THR A 76 11.19 -2.51 3.84
N VAL A 77 11.54 -1.78 4.90
CA VAL A 77 10.97 -0.48 5.22
C VAL A 77 11.64 0.57 4.34
N ILE A 78 10.82 1.48 3.82
CA ILE A 78 11.21 2.70 3.12
C ILE A 78 10.67 3.85 3.98
N SER A 79 11.58 4.57 4.61
CA SER A 79 11.27 5.70 5.50
C SER A 79 11.41 7.02 4.75
N LYS A 80 10.44 7.92 4.90
CA LYS A 80 10.55 9.29 4.38
C LYS A 80 11.50 10.09 5.26
N CYS A 81 12.43 10.82 4.66
CA CYS A 81 13.36 11.69 5.40
C CYS A 81 12.73 13.07 5.66
N SER A 82 13.08 13.72 6.77
CA SER A 82 12.55 15.04 7.16
C SER A 82 12.84 16.15 6.15
N LYS A 83 13.98 16.08 5.46
CA LYS A 83 14.41 17.04 4.42
C LYS A 83 13.93 16.67 3.00
N GLY A 84 13.00 15.73 2.89
CA GLY A 84 12.58 15.14 1.62
C GLY A 84 13.44 13.94 1.22
N GLY A 85 12.97 13.21 0.20
CA GLY A 85 13.56 11.93 -0.20
C GLY A 85 13.21 10.78 0.75
N TYR A 86 13.84 9.64 0.52
CA TYR A 86 13.55 8.36 1.15
C TYR A 86 14.84 7.62 1.51
N GLN A 87 14.79 6.86 2.59
CA GLN A 87 15.86 5.97 3.00
C GLN A 87 15.39 4.53 2.96
N CYS A 88 16.21 3.64 2.40
CA CYS A 88 15.98 2.21 2.35
C CYS A 88 17.31 1.49 2.54
N GLN A 89 17.38 0.56 3.50
CA GLN A 89 18.58 -0.24 3.77
C GLN A 89 19.85 0.62 3.89
N GLY A 90 19.76 1.72 4.64
CA GLY A 90 20.86 2.67 4.86
C GLY A 90 21.22 3.57 3.67
N THR A 91 20.62 3.39 2.50
CA THR A 91 20.87 4.21 1.30
C THR A 91 19.79 5.27 1.11
N PHE A 92 20.19 6.48 0.70
CA PHE A 92 19.29 7.58 0.35
C PHE A 92 18.84 7.51 -1.11
N PHE A 93 17.58 7.87 -1.36
CA PHE A 93 16.94 7.94 -2.67
C PHE A 93 16.04 9.16 -2.76
N ILE A 94 15.93 9.75 -3.96
CA ILE A 94 15.10 10.94 -4.18
C ILE A 94 13.61 10.58 -4.16
N SER A 95 13.27 9.40 -4.71
CA SER A 95 11.90 8.91 -4.76
C SER A 95 11.82 7.41 -4.48
N VAL A 96 10.63 6.94 -4.06
CA VAL A 96 10.34 5.49 -3.98
C VAL A 96 10.51 4.81 -5.34
N LYS A 97 10.24 5.54 -6.43
CA LYS A 97 10.44 5.04 -7.81
C LYS A 97 11.91 4.73 -8.10
N ASP A 98 12.84 5.47 -7.51
CA ASP A 98 14.27 5.23 -7.70
C ASP A 98 14.75 4.01 -6.90
N ILE A 99 14.13 3.74 -5.74
CA ILE A 99 14.37 2.50 -4.98
C ILE A 99 13.97 1.30 -5.81
N VAL A 100 12.77 1.30 -6.41
CA VAL A 100 12.29 0.13 -7.17
C VAL A 100 13.02 -0.09 -8.50
N ARG A 101 13.76 0.92 -8.98
CA ARG A 101 14.61 0.82 -10.17
C ARG A 101 16.00 0.26 -9.86
N LYS A 102 16.41 0.20 -8.60
CA LYS A 102 17.72 -0.32 -8.19
C LYS A 102 17.80 -1.83 -8.50
N ARG A 103 18.86 -2.24 -9.21
CA ARG A 103 19.09 -3.63 -9.61
C ARG A 103 20.58 -3.99 -9.47
N PRO A 104 20.95 -4.99 -8.63
CA PRO A 104 20.12 -5.60 -7.58
C PRO A 104 19.89 -4.64 -6.40
N LEU A 105 18.82 -4.87 -5.64
CA LEU A 105 18.59 -4.25 -4.33
C LEU A 105 19.00 -5.25 -3.25
N GLU A 106 19.83 -4.83 -2.29
CA GLU A 106 20.19 -5.66 -1.15
C GLU A 106 19.23 -5.38 0.01
N ILE A 107 18.56 -6.41 0.51
CA ILE A 107 17.62 -6.33 1.64
C ILE A 107 18.07 -7.35 2.68
N ASN A 108 18.52 -6.87 3.85
CA ASN A 108 18.97 -7.72 4.95
C ASN A 108 20.00 -8.78 4.50
N GLY A 109 20.95 -8.41 3.63
CA GLY A 109 21.97 -9.29 3.07
C GLY A 109 21.53 -10.16 1.87
N VAL A 110 20.24 -10.17 1.53
CA VAL A 110 19.72 -10.87 0.34
C VAL A 110 19.69 -9.92 -0.85
N LYS A 111 20.38 -10.28 -1.94
CA LYS A 111 20.30 -9.54 -3.21
C LYS A 111 19.06 -9.98 -3.98
N VAL A 112 18.10 -9.07 -4.14
CA VAL A 112 16.86 -9.30 -4.87
C VAL A 112 16.82 -8.44 -6.15
N THR A 113 16.08 -8.92 -7.15
CA THR A 113 15.76 -8.13 -8.35
C THR A 113 14.26 -7.85 -8.39
N LEU A 114 13.91 -6.58 -8.56
CA LEU A 114 12.54 -6.11 -8.66
C LEU A 114 12.11 -6.14 -10.12
N GLU A 115 11.58 -7.27 -10.58
CA GLU A 115 11.32 -7.51 -12.00
C GLU A 115 9.96 -7.01 -12.44
N MET A 116 8.91 -7.42 -11.73
CA MET A 116 7.53 -7.18 -12.15
C MET A 116 6.67 -6.60 -11.02
N PRO A 117 6.18 -5.35 -11.16
CA PRO A 117 5.25 -4.79 -10.19
C PRO A 117 3.90 -5.53 -10.26
N VAL A 118 3.38 -5.95 -9.10
CA VAL A 118 2.00 -6.43 -9.00
C VAL A 118 1.09 -5.22 -8.90
N ARG A 119 0.28 -5.02 -9.94
CA ARG A 119 -0.68 -3.92 -9.98
C ARG A 119 -1.85 -4.14 -9.01
N ARG A 120 -2.39 -3.02 -8.52
CA ARG A 120 -3.64 -2.95 -7.75
C ARG A 120 -4.76 -3.72 -8.44
N LYS A 121 -5.61 -4.34 -7.64
CA LYS A 121 -6.80 -5.08 -8.07
C LYS A 121 -8.02 -4.18 -8.12
N ARG A 122 -9.05 -4.63 -8.84
CA ARG A 122 -10.31 -3.88 -9.02
C ARG A 122 -11.07 -3.67 -7.70
N TRP A 123 -10.86 -4.55 -6.72
CA TRP A 123 -11.45 -4.47 -5.39
C TRP A 123 -10.69 -3.52 -4.44
N GLU A 124 -9.50 -3.04 -4.81
CA GLU A 124 -8.74 -2.07 -4.01
C GLU A 124 -9.20 -0.64 -4.34
N LEU A 125 -10.33 -0.24 -3.74
CA LEU A 125 -10.96 1.05 -3.95
C LEU A 125 -10.10 2.19 -3.39
N ARG A 126 -10.14 3.35 -4.04
CA ARG A 126 -9.54 4.58 -3.48
C ARG A 126 -10.59 5.29 -2.65
N HIS A 127 -10.18 5.93 -1.55
CA HIS A 127 -11.10 6.72 -0.71
C HIS A 127 -11.91 7.75 -1.49
N LYS A 128 -11.29 8.45 -2.46
CA LYS A 128 -11.99 9.40 -3.36
C LYS A 128 -13.12 8.81 -4.22
N MET A 129 -13.20 7.49 -4.34
CA MET A 129 -14.29 6.82 -5.07
C MET A 129 -15.53 6.65 -4.19
N ILE A 130 -15.39 6.82 -2.88
CA ILE A 130 -16.41 6.54 -1.87
C ILE A 130 -16.85 7.87 -1.26
N LYS A 131 -18.16 8.09 -1.21
CA LYS A 131 -18.76 9.20 -0.47
C LYS A 131 -19.66 8.64 0.62
N LEU A 132 -19.32 8.91 1.88
CA LEU A 132 -20.19 8.62 3.03
C LEU A 132 -21.35 9.63 3.04
N GLU A 133 -22.55 9.18 3.40
CA GLU A 133 -23.74 10.04 3.43
C GLU A 133 -24.50 9.94 4.74
N LYS A 134 -25.19 8.82 5.00
CA LYS A 134 -26.07 8.67 6.17
C LYS A 134 -25.72 7.40 6.93
N GLU A 135 -25.56 7.49 8.24
CA GLU A 135 -25.46 6.29 9.10
C GLU A 135 -26.73 5.45 9.01
N LEU A 136 -26.57 4.16 8.71
CA LEU A 136 -27.63 3.16 8.69
C LEU A 136 -27.70 2.39 10.01
N GLY A 137 -26.58 2.28 10.71
CA GLY A 137 -26.52 1.71 12.05
C GLY A 137 -25.08 1.48 12.51
N SER A 138 -24.92 1.15 13.78
CA SER A 138 -23.64 0.88 14.43
C SER A 138 -23.72 -0.43 15.22
N GLY A 139 -22.60 -1.15 15.30
CA GLY A 139 -22.48 -2.40 16.03
C GLY A 139 -21.05 -2.65 16.50
N SER A 140 -20.79 -3.83 17.07
CA SER A 140 -19.47 -4.19 17.62
C SER A 140 -18.33 -4.19 16.61
N TYR A 141 -18.63 -4.24 15.31
CA TYR A 141 -17.65 -4.30 14.21
C TYR A 141 -17.52 -2.98 13.45
N GLY A 142 -18.07 -1.88 13.98
CA GLY A 142 -18.00 -0.54 13.38
C GLY A 142 -19.36 0.02 12.96
N ILE A 143 -19.31 1.07 12.16
CA ILE A 143 -20.47 1.84 11.71
C ILE A 143 -20.75 1.52 10.25
N VAL A 144 -22.02 1.34 9.92
CA VAL A 144 -22.48 1.13 8.55
C VAL A 144 -23.15 2.39 8.06
N TYR A 145 -22.66 2.92 6.94
CA TYR A 145 -23.20 4.07 6.25
C TYR A 145 -23.85 3.67 4.93
N ARG A 146 -24.91 4.38 4.56
CA ARG A 146 -25.29 4.57 3.17
C ARG A 146 -24.27 5.53 2.57
N GLY A 147 -23.83 5.22 1.37
CA GLY A 147 -23.04 6.15 0.59
C GLY A 147 -23.10 5.86 -0.89
N THR A 148 -22.23 6.53 -1.63
CA THR A 148 -22.16 6.44 -3.08
C THR A 148 -20.76 5.99 -3.50
N LEU A 149 -20.70 4.99 -4.39
CA LEU A 149 -19.47 4.51 -5.02
C LEU A 149 -19.41 5.00 -6.47
N THR A 150 -18.28 5.59 -6.84
CA THR A 150 -18.03 6.15 -8.18
C THR A 150 -16.79 5.52 -8.80
N TYR A 151 -16.97 4.81 -9.92
CA TYR A 151 -15.85 4.39 -10.77
C TYR A 151 -15.63 5.39 -11.91
N PRO A 152 -14.39 5.52 -12.42
CA PRO A 152 -14.16 6.22 -13.67
C PRO A 152 -15.02 5.60 -14.78
N ALA A 153 -15.76 6.44 -15.51
CA ALA A 153 -16.64 6.07 -16.63
C ALA A 153 -17.88 5.23 -16.29
N MET A 154 -18.28 5.12 -15.01
CA MET A 154 -19.57 4.53 -14.62
C MET A 154 -20.45 5.55 -13.91
N LYS A 155 -21.77 5.37 -14.03
CA LYS A 155 -22.71 6.13 -13.20
C LYS A 155 -22.48 5.77 -11.73
N PRO A 156 -22.42 6.77 -10.82
CA PRO A 156 -22.37 6.51 -9.39
C PRO A 156 -23.57 5.68 -8.94
N PHE A 157 -23.37 4.82 -7.96
CA PHE A 157 -24.45 4.01 -7.40
C PHE A 157 -24.34 3.89 -5.89
N VAL A 158 -25.50 3.63 -5.26
CA VAL A 158 -25.64 3.57 -3.80
C VAL A 158 -25.04 2.27 -3.28
N VAL A 159 -24.29 2.36 -2.19
CA VAL A 159 -23.65 1.25 -1.51
C VAL A 159 -23.83 1.35 0.01
N ALA A 160 -23.70 0.21 0.69
CA ALA A 160 -23.44 0.18 2.12
C ALA A 160 -21.92 0.20 2.35
N ILE A 161 -21.44 1.03 3.28
CA ILE A 161 -20.03 1.20 3.60
C ILE A 161 -19.86 0.88 5.07
N LYS A 162 -19.08 -0.15 5.37
CA LYS A 162 -18.73 -0.53 6.74
C LYS A 162 -17.38 0.09 7.08
N GLU A 163 -17.36 0.97 8.06
CA GLU A 163 -16.18 1.66 8.56
C GLU A 163 -15.88 1.20 9.99
N LEU A 164 -14.61 0.94 10.30
CA LEU A 164 -14.21 0.57 11.66
C LEU A 164 -14.25 1.81 12.55
N SER A 165 -14.94 1.72 13.68
CA SER A 165 -14.96 2.79 14.69
C SER A 165 -13.63 2.94 15.42
N GLU A 166 -12.87 1.84 15.53
CA GLU A 166 -11.54 1.80 16.14
C GLU A 166 -10.56 1.05 15.24
N MET A 167 -9.38 1.64 15.02
CA MET A 167 -8.31 1.04 14.23
C MET A 167 -7.42 0.11 15.07
N SER A 168 -8.04 -0.87 15.75
CA SER A 168 -7.28 -1.94 16.42
C SER A 168 -6.80 -2.99 15.41
N VAL A 169 -5.75 -3.72 15.78
CA VAL A 169 -5.22 -4.82 14.94
C VAL A 169 -6.27 -5.91 14.79
N GLU A 170 -7.01 -6.21 15.85
CA GLU A 170 -8.07 -7.21 15.91
C GLU A 170 -9.24 -6.81 15.01
N ALA A 171 -9.70 -5.55 15.09
CA ALA A 171 -10.79 -5.03 14.26
C ALA A 171 -10.41 -5.01 12.78
N SER A 172 -9.20 -4.55 12.45
CA SER A 172 -8.66 -4.58 11.09
C SER A 172 -8.59 -6.00 10.53
N ASN A 173 -8.08 -6.95 11.32
CA ASN A 173 -8.03 -8.37 10.91
C ASN A 173 -9.42 -8.97 10.70
N ALA A 174 -10.40 -8.63 11.54
CA ALA A 174 -11.78 -9.08 11.39
C ALA A 174 -12.40 -8.54 10.08
N LEU A 175 -12.20 -7.25 9.77
CA LEU A 175 -12.67 -6.63 8.53
C LEU A 175 -12.05 -7.31 7.30
N TRP A 176 -10.74 -7.55 7.30
CA TRP A 176 -10.06 -8.25 6.20
C TRP A 176 -10.52 -9.70 6.05
N LYS A 177 -10.81 -10.38 7.16
CA LYS A 177 -11.38 -11.73 7.13
C LYS A 177 -12.76 -11.75 6.47
N GLU A 178 -13.65 -10.82 6.84
CA GLU A 178 -14.96 -10.66 6.23
C GLU A 178 -14.85 -10.34 4.73
N ALA A 179 -13.98 -9.39 4.37
CA ALA A 179 -13.67 -9.03 2.99
C ALA A 179 -13.24 -10.24 2.15
N ARG A 180 -12.34 -11.09 2.66
CA ARG A 180 -11.88 -12.29 1.96
C ARG A 180 -13.01 -13.29 1.72
N VAL A 181 -13.90 -13.48 2.70
CA VAL A 181 -15.05 -14.38 2.58
C VAL A 181 -16.02 -13.82 1.54
N MET A 182 -16.37 -12.54 1.61
CA MET A 182 -17.32 -11.94 0.66
C MET A 182 -16.78 -11.90 -0.77
N GLN A 183 -15.46 -11.76 -0.98
CA GLN A 183 -14.84 -11.83 -2.30
C GLN A 183 -15.02 -13.19 -3.00
N MET A 184 -15.34 -14.26 -2.28
CA MET A 184 -15.54 -15.60 -2.85
C MET A 184 -16.94 -15.81 -3.43
N TYR A 185 -17.90 -14.92 -3.15
CA TYR A 185 -19.30 -15.10 -3.54
C TYR A 185 -19.74 -14.07 -4.59
N ASP A 186 -20.41 -14.55 -5.64
CA ASP A 186 -21.15 -13.72 -6.60
C ASP A 186 -22.46 -14.44 -6.94
N HIS A 187 -23.53 -14.12 -6.20
CA HIS A 187 -24.82 -14.81 -6.29
C HIS A 187 -25.97 -13.82 -6.02
N PRO A 188 -27.11 -13.90 -6.73
CA PRO A 188 -28.23 -12.97 -6.57
C PRO A 188 -28.83 -12.89 -5.16
N ASN A 189 -28.64 -13.92 -4.33
CA ASN A 189 -29.14 -13.97 -2.94
C ASN A 189 -28.05 -13.72 -1.89
N ILE A 190 -26.84 -13.33 -2.30
CA ILE A 190 -25.74 -12.98 -1.40
C ILE A 190 -25.36 -11.52 -1.66
N VAL A 191 -25.12 -10.76 -0.59
CA VAL A 191 -24.70 -9.36 -0.71
C VAL A 191 -23.37 -9.28 -1.46
N LYS A 192 -23.36 -8.56 -2.58
CA LYS A 192 -22.17 -8.37 -3.40
C LYS A 192 -21.18 -7.42 -2.74
N MET A 193 -19.93 -7.85 -2.62
CA MET A 193 -18.83 -6.99 -2.22
C MET A 193 -18.24 -6.27 -3.43
N TYR A 194 -18.11 -4.95 -3.36
CA TYR A 194 -17.51 -4.14 -4.41
C TYR A 194 -16.02 -3.89 -4.21
N GLY A 195 -15.56 -3.80 -2.97
CA GLY A 195 -14.16 -3.64 -2.65
C GLY A 195 -13.89 -3.11 -1.24
N VAL A 196 -12.62 -2.81 -0.98
CA VAL A 196 -12.09 -2.27 0.28
C VAL A 196 -11.33 -0.99 -0.05
N ALA A 197 -11.55 0.07 0.72
CA ALA A 197 -10.67 1.24 0.71
C ALA A 197 -9.73 1.15 1.92
N ASN A 198 -8.42 1.12 1.65
CA ASN A 198 -7.37 0.90 2.64
C ASN A 198 -6.13 1.79 2.41
N ASP A 199 -6.23 2.82 1.57
CA ASP A 199 -5.16 3.81 1.40
C ASP A 199 -5.04 4.71 2.63
N TYR A 200 -3.93 5.45 2.79
CA TYR A 200 -3.89 6.52 3.78
C TYR A 200 -5.02 7.52 3.49
N MET A 201 -5.74 7.94 4.53
CA MET A 201 -6.47 9.19 4.47
C MET A 201 -5.40 10.28 4.45
N VAL A 202 -5.10 10.81 3.27
CA VAL A 202 -4.42 12.11 3.20
C VAL A 202 -5.44 13.08 3.76
N SER A 203 -5.24 13.52 4.99
CA SER A 203 -5.91 14.73 5.47
C SER A 203 -5.51 15.82 4.49
N ASP A 204 -6.42 16.17 3.59
CA ASP A 204 -6.28 17.33 2.73
C ASP A 204 -5.96 18.51 3.66
N CYS A 205 -4.75 19.05 3.55
CA CYS A 205 -4.33 20.27 4.24
C CYS A 205 -5.06 21.47 3.67
#